data_AF-A0A1V5PHF0-F1
#
_entry.id   AF-A0A1V5PHF0-F1
#
_cell.length_a   1.000
_cell.length_b   1.000
_cell.length_c   1.000
_cell.angle_alpha   90.00
_cell.angle_beta   90.00
_cell.angle_gamma   90.00
#
_symmetry.space_group_name_H-M   'P 1'
#
loop_
_entity.id
_entity.type
_entity.pdbx_description
1 polymer ?
#
loop_
_entity_poly.entity_id
_entity_poly.type
_entity_poly.pdbx_seq_one_letter_code
_entity_poly.pdbx_strand_id
1 'polypeptide(L)'
;MLRNSSSPETYFQAAFRVQSPWTVTNPEGDAPNREDIIKQECYVFDYAPDRALRQIADYSCRLNVDESNPERKVEEFIRFLPVLAYDGSSMKQVDAGEILDIAMSGTSATLLARRWESALLVNVDNVTLQRLMSNADAMRALMSIEGFRNLNQDIETIINKSEAVKKTRREKNDEELTPAEKRELTEEEKEYKSKRKQIQEKLIKFATRIPLFMYLTDYRERSLRDVITQLEPGLFRRVTGLGVKDFELLVSLGVFNSALMNDAVYKFKRYEDSSLVYVGVNKHAGEDVGLYDTVLSAEDYAGTFENVGEMG
;
A
#
# COMPACT_ATOMS: atom_id res chain seq x y z
N MET A 1 -10.62 26.25 1.46
CA MET A 1 -9.67 25.69 0.47
C MET A 1 -8.93 24.54 1.16
N LEU A 2 -9.00 23.32 0.59
CA LEU A 2 -8.21 22.20 1.10
C LEU A 2 -6.73 22.61 0.98
N ARG A 3 -6.05 22.76 2.12
CA ARG A 3 -4.61 23.06 2.15
C ARG A 3 -3.85 21.93 1.47
N ASN A 4 -2.61 22.18 1.09
CA ASN A 4 -1.72 21.20 0.45
C ASN A 4 -1.38 20.04 1.41
N SER A 5 -2.38 19.19 1.67
CA SER A 5 -2.34 18.10 2.63
C SER A 5 -1.68 16.91 1.94
N SER A 6 -0.64 16.38 2.55
CA SER A 6 0.14 15.26 2.01
C SER A 6 -0.40 13.89 2.41
N SER A 7 -1.27 13.83 3.43
CA SER A 7 -1.92 12.61 3.92
C SER A 7 -3.35 12.51 3.37
N PRO A 8 -3.73 11.36 2.77
CA PRO A 8 -5.10 11.12 2.31
C PRO A 8 -6.12 11.19 3.44
N GLU A 9 -5.75 10.72 4.63
CA GLU A 9 -6.61 10.75 5.81
C GLU A 9 -6.98 12.19 6.18
N THR A 10 -6.00 13.10 6.18
CA THR A 10 -6.25 14.53 6.47
C THR A 10 -7.09 15.18 5.37
N TYR A 11 -6.84 14.81 4.11
CA TYR A 11 -7.60 15.30 2.96
C TYR A 11 -9.09 14.95 3.08
N PHE A 12 -9.39 13.67 3.30
CA PHE A 12 -10.77 13.18 3.39
C PHE A 12 -11.45 13.57 4.69
N GLN A 13 -10.74 13.65 5.82
CA GLN A 13 -11.31 14.24 7.04
C GLN A 13 -11.76 15.68 6.82
N ALA A 14 -11.02 16.47 6.04
CA ALA A 14 -11.41 17.84 5.72
C ALA A 14 -12.55 17.89 4.70
N ALA A 15 -12.53 17.02 3.69
CA ALA A 15 -13.59 16.92 2.70
C ALA A 15 -14.91 16.46 3.33
N PHE A 16 -14.92 15.38 4.11
CA PHE A 16 -16.15 14.83 4.71
C PHE A 16 -16.79 15.73 5.75
N ARG A 17 -16.07 16.70 6.35
CA ARG A 17 -16.69 17.73 7.20
C ARG A 17 -17.75 18.55 6.46
N VAL A 18 -17.66 18.66 5.13
CA VAL A 18 -18.70 19.37 4.38
C VAL A 18 -19.99 18.56 4.29
N GLN A 19 -20.01 17.27 4.59
CA GLN A 19 -21.24 16.47 4.58
C GLN A 19 -22.12 16.71 5.81
N SER A 20 -21.65 17.43 6.83
CA SER A 20 -22.48 17.78 7.99
C SER A 20 -23.74 18.52 7.53
N PRO A 21 -24.94 18.00 7.88
CA PRO A 21 -26.19 18.64 7.50
C PRO A 21 -26.32 19.99 8.21
N TRP A 22 -26.87 20.97 7.51
CA TRP A 22 -27.33 22.20 8.14
C TRP A 22 -28.84 22.08 8.36
N THR A 23 -29.24 21.96 9.63
CA THR A 23 -30.65 21.83 10.02
C THR A 23 -31.21 23.12 10.58
N VAL A 24 -32.50 23.35 10.36
CA VAL A 24 -33.28 24.40 11.02
C VAL A 24 -34.45 23.75 11.74
N THR A 25 -34.59 24.07 13.02
CA THR A 25 -35.68 23.57 13.86
C THR A 25 -36.90 24.48 13.72
N ASN A 26 -38.07 23.89 13.52
CA ASN A 26 -39.37 24.53 13.45
C ASN A 26 -39.42 25.77 12.50
N PRO A 27 -39.05 25.63 11.21
CA PRO A 27 -39.02 26.75 10.28
C PRO A 27 -40.39 27.39 10.02
N GLU A 28 -41.48 26.62 10.15
CA GLU A 28 -42.87 27.06 9.90
C GLU A 28 -43.64 27.43 11.19
N GLY A 29 -43.04 27.24 12.37
CA GLY A 29 -43.66 27.58 13.66
C GLY A 29 -44.74 26.61 14.16
N ASP A 30 -45.08 25.58 13.38
CA ASP A 30 -46.19 24.65 13.61
C ASP A 30 -45.81 23.40 14.41
N ALA A 31 -44.53 23.01 14.40
CA ALA A 31 -44.03 21.78 14.99
C ALA A 31 -42.68 22.00 15.69
N PRO A 32 -42.63 22.14 17.03
CA PRO A 32 -41.43 22.52 17.77
C PRO A 32 -40.26 21.52 17.69
N ASN A 33 -40.52 20.28 17.28
CA ASN A 33 -39.51 19.21 17.15
C ASN A 33 -39.19 18.85 15.69
N ARG A 34 -39.76 19.55 14.70
CA ARG A 34 -39.47 19.29 13.28
C ARG A 34 -38.13 19.91 12.93
N GLU A 35 -37.23 19.13 12.34
CA GLU A 35 -35.98 19.61 11.77
C GLU A 35 -35.99 19.44 10.25
N ASP A 36 -35.73 20.53 9.53
CA ASP A 36 -35.59 20.49 8.08
C ASP A 36 -34.11 20.67 7.70
N ILE A 37 -33.61 19.80 6.82
CA ILE A 37 -32.24 19.87 6.28
C ILE A 37 -32.24 20.89 5.14
N ILE A 38 -31.52 22.00 5.30
CA ILE A 38 -31.41 23.03 4.25
C ILE A 38 -30.34 22.66 3.21
N LYS A 39 -29.26 22.03 3.68
CA LYS A 39 -28.15 21.65 2.82
C LYS A 39 -28.41 20.30 2.15
N GLN A 40 -28.92 20.34 0.92
CA GLN A 40 -29.23 19.14 0.13
C GLN A 40 -28.00 18.56 -0.57
N GLU A 41 -27.12 19.41 -1.10
CA GLU A 41 -25.93 18.99 -1.85
C GLU A 41 -24.68 19.76 -1.38
N CYS A 42 -23.50 19.15 -1.58
CA CYS A 42 -22.23 19.82 -1.33
C CYS A 42 -21.17 19.43 -2.36
N TYR A 43 -20.43 20.43 -2.83
CA TYR A 43 -19.33 20.25 -3.77
C TYR A 43 -18.00 20.62 -3.11
N VAL A 44 -17.00 19.79 -3.36
CA VAL A 44 -15.61 20.06 -2.96
C VAL A 44 -14.83 20.38 -4.23
N PHE A 45 -14.42 21.63 -4.38
CA PHE A 45 -13.59 22.06 -5.50
C PHE A 45 -12.12 21.94 -5.13
N ASP A 46 -11.39 21.14 -5.90
CA ASP A 46 -9.93 21.05 -5.84
C ASP A 46 -9.35 21.55 -7.16
N TYR A 47 -8.39 22.46 -7.08
CA TYR A 47 -7.74 23.08 -8.23
C TYR A 47 -6.43 22.38 -8.62
N ALA A 48 -6.06 21.31 -7.91
CA ALA A 48 -4.91 20.46 -8.22
C ALA A 48 -5.41 19.03 -8.52
N PRO A 49 -5.92 18.78 -9.74
CA PRO A 49 -6.58 17.51 -10.10
C PRO A 49 -5.66 16.30 -9.84
N ASP A 50 -4.40 16.35 -10.29
CA ASP A 50 -3.44 15.25 -10.09
C ASP A 50 -3.25 14.90 -8.60
N ARG A 51 -3.24 15.91 -7.73
CA ARG A 51 -3.12 15.71 -6.28
C ARG A 51 -4.40 15.09 -5.74
N ALA A 52 -5.56 15.64 -6.08
CA ALA A 52 -6.86 15.18 -5.58
C ALA A 52 -7.11 13.72 -5.96
N LEU A 53 -6.91 13.38 -7.25
CA LEU A 53 -7.07 12.03 -7.77
C LEU A 53 -6.08 11.05 -7.11
N ARG A 54 -4.84 11.49 -6.84
CA ARG A 54 -3.88 10.69 -6.06
C ARG A 54 -4.34 10.44 -4.62
N GLN A 55 -4.93 11.43 -3.95
CA GLN A 55 -5.49 11.21 -2.60
C GLN A 55 -6.61 10.16 -2.66
N ILE A 56 -7.51 10.24 -3.65
CA ILE A 56 -8.60 9.28 -3.88
C ILE A 56 -8.05 7.87 -4.06
N ALA A 57 -7.11 7.68 -4.98
CA ALA A 57 -6.48 6.38 -5.24
C ALA A 57 -5.75 5.83 -4.00
N ASP A 58 -4.93 6.66 -3.34
CA ASP A 58 -4.15 6.21 -2.18
C ASP A 58 -5.04 5.90 -0.96
N TYR A 59 -6.16 6.61 -0.77
CA TYR A 59 -7.09 6.39 0.34
C TYR A 59 -7.96 5.14 0.10
N SER A 60 -8.56 5.03 -1.08
CA SER A 60 -9.42 3.88 -1.44
C SER A 60 -8.68 2.55 -1.33
N CYS A 61 -7.42 2.49 -1.79
CA CYS A 61 -6.58 1.30 -1.66
C CYS A 61 -6.32 0.85 -0.20
N ARG A 62 -6.49 1.74 0.79
CA ARG A 62 -6.29 1.47 2.22
C ARG A 62 -7.58 1.11 2.97
N LEU A 63 -8.75 1.35 2.39
CA LEU A 63 -10.04 1.17 3.07
C LEU A 63 -10.49 -0.29 3.12
N ASN A 64 -10.46 -0.96 1.97
CA ASN A 64 -10.91 -2.34 1.83
C ASN A 64 -9.70 -3.27 1.77
N VAL A 65 -9.55 -4.14 2.77
CA VAL A 65 -8.40 -5.06 2.88
C VAL A 65 -8.67 -6.38 2.16
N ASP A 66 -9.95 -6.73 1.97
CA ASP A 66 -10.38 -8.00 1.39
C ASP A 66 -10.47 -7.95 -0.14
N GLU A 67 -10.80 -6.79 -0.71
CA GLU A 67 -10.67 -6.56 -2.15
C GLU A 67 -9.18 -6.41 -2.50
N SER A 68 -8.75 -7.02 -3.60
CA SER A 68 -7.36 -6.97 -4.06
C SER A 68 -7.18 -6.09 -5.30
N ASN A 69 -8.26 -5.86 -6.05
CA ASN A 69 -8.27 -5.04 -7.25
C ASN A 69 -8.30 -3.54 -6.88
N PRO A 70 -7.24 -2.76 -7.19
CA PRO A 70 -7.20 -1.32 -6.91
C PRO A 70 -8.33 -0.54 -7.58
N GLU A 71 -8.75 -0.90 -8.79
CA GLU A 71 -9.82 -0.23 -9.51
C GLU A 71 -11.17 -0.46 -8.84
N ARG A 72 -11.49 -1.69 -8.42
CA ARG A 72 -12.73 -1.95 -7.67
C ARG A 72 -12.78 -1.19 -6.35
N LYS A 73 -11.64 -1.03 -5.68
CA LYS A 73 -11.57 -0.17 -4.47
C LYS A 73 -11.87 1.29 -4.80
N VAL A 74 -11.31 1.81 -5.88
CA VAL A 74 -11.58 3.17 -6.35
C VAL A 74 -13.03 3.30 -6.78
N GLU A 75 -13.56 2.35 -7.54
CA GLU A 75 -14.94 2.29 -8.01
C GLU A 75 -15.93 2.30 -6.85
N GLU A 76 -15.73 1.41 -5.86
CA GLU A 76 -16.52 1.38 -4.64
C GLU A 76 -16.47 2.72 -3.92
N PHE A 77 -15.29 3.34 -3.82
CA PHE A 77 -15.13 4.62 -3.16
C PHE A 77 -15.83 5.78 -3.89
N ILE A 78 -15.70 5.88 -5.22
CA ILE A 78 -16.30 6.97 -6.00
C ILE A 78 -17.81 6.81 -6.19
N ARG A 79 -18.38 5.63 -5.93
CA ARG A 79 -19.84 5.47 -5.75
C ARG A 79 -20.36 6.28 -4.56
N PHE A 80 -19.57 6.40 -3.48
CA PHE A 80 -19.92 7.21 -2.32
C PHE A 80 -19.56 8.69 -2.49
N LEU A 81 -18.49 8.98 -3.24
CA LEU A 81 -18.04 10.34 -3.52
C LEU A 81 -17.78 10.51 -5.03
N PRO A 82 -18.83 10.81 -5.83
CA PRO A 82 -18.69 11.00 -7.26
C PRO A 82 -17.67 12.09 -7.59
N VAL A 83 -16.76 11.79 -8.51
CA VAL A 83 -15.73 12.70 -8.97
C VAL A 83 -16.15 13.24 -10.32
N LEU A 84 -16.22 14.57 -10.43
CA LEU A 84 -16.55 15.24 -11.68
C LEU A 84 -15.34 16.02 -12.18
N ALA A 85 -14.98 15.83 -13.45
CA ALA A 85 -13.95 16.60 -14.13
C ALA A 85 -14.57 17.50 -15.20
N TYR A 86 -14.01 18.70 -15.34
CA TYR A 86 -14.35 19.61 -16.44
C TYR A 86 -13.33 19.44 -17.57
N ASP A 87 -13.79 19.01 -18.74
CA ASP A 87 -12.93 18.75 -19.90
C ASP A 87 -12.69 19.99 -20.81
N GLY A 88 -13.25 21.14 -20.42
CA GLY A 88 -13.25 22.35 -21.25
C GLY A 88 -14.61 22.66 -21.89
N SER A 89 -15.51 21.68 -21.96
CA SER A 89 -16.83 21.78 -22.59
C SER A 89 -17.97 21.37 -21.66
N SER A 90 -17.79 20.32 -20.87
CA SER A 90 -18.83 19.76 -19.99
C SER A 90 -18.24 19.16 -18.72
N MET A 91 -19.10 18.96 -17.72
CA MET A 91 -18.74 18.21 -16.52
C MET A 91 -19.02 16.73 -16.77
N LYS A 92 -17.97 15.90 -16.80
CA LYS A 92 -18.05 14.45 -16.92
C LYS A 92 -17.74 13.80 -15.58
N GLN A 93 -18.47 12.71 -15.26
CA GLN A 93 -18.08 11.86 -14.14
C GLN A 93 -16.89 11.00 -14.53
N VAL A 94 -15.83 11.05 -13.71
CA VAL A 94 -14.59 10.32 -13.94
C VAL A 94 -14.76 8.89 -13.42
N ASP A 95 -14.36 7.91 -14.21
CA ASP A 95 -14.36 6.50 -13.80
C ASP A 95 -13.10 6.12 -13.00
N ALA A 96 -13.10 4.91 -12.44
CA ALA A 96 -12.02 4.44 -11.59
C ALA A 96 -10.69 4.27 -12.36
N GLY A 97 -10.74 3.82 -13.61
CA GLY A 97 -9.60 3.71 -14.51
C GLY A 97 -8.94 5.07 -14.77
N GLU A 98 -9.71 6.07 -15.20
CA GLU A 98 -9.24 7.44 -15.45
C GLU A 98 -8.59 8.06 -14.20
N ILE A 99 -9.15 7.83 -13.01
CA ILE A 99 -8.57 8.30 -11.75
C ILE A 99 -7.21 7.65 -11.49
N LEU A 100 -7.11 6.33 -11.67
CA LEU A 100 -5.86 5.59 -11.46
C LEU A 100 -4.79 6.03 -12.47
N ASP A 101 -5.17 6.22 -13.73
CA ASP A 101 -4.27 6.66 -14.80
C ASP A 101 -3.68 8.03 -14.49
N ILE A 102 -4.52 9.00 -14.12
CA ILE A 102 -4.05 10.35 -13.80
C ILE A 102 -3.22 10.33 -12.51
N ALA A 103 -3.64 9.57 -11.49
CA ALA A 103 -2.87 9.42 -10.25
C ALA A 103 -1.46 8.86 -10.51
N MET A 104 -1.32 8.01 -11.53
CA MET A 104 -0.10 7.30 -11.91
C MET A 104 0.74 7.97 -12.99
N SER A 105 0.15 8.83 -13.83
CA SER A 105 0.78 9.48 -15.00
C SER A 105 2.06 10.27 -14.70
N GLY A 106 2.25 10.69 -13.43
CA GLY A 106 3.46 11.36 -12.94
C GLY A 106 4.51 10.45 -12.27
N THR A 107 4.34 9.13 -12.30
CA THR A 107 5.21 8.20 -11.59
C THR A 107 6.42 7.83 -12.44
N SER A 108 7.59 8.37 -12.10
CA SER A 108 8.84 7.98 -12.74
C SER A 108 9.31 6.59 -12.28
N ALA A 109 10.14 5.93 -13.08
CA ALA A 109 10.85 4.70 -12.67
C ALA A 109 11.54 4.86 -11.30
N THR A 110 12.09 6.05 -11.01
CA THR A 110 12.70 6.37 -9.72
C THR A 110 11.70 6.34 -8.56
N LEU A 111 10.47 6.83 -8.76
CA LEU A 111 9.42 6.76 -7.73
C LEU A 111 8.92 5.34 -7.51
N LEU A 112 8.83 4.53 -8.57
CA LEU A 112 8.51 3.10 -8.45
C LEU A 112 9.60 2.34 -7.71
N ALA A 113 10.87 2.59 -8.03
CA ALA A 113 12.00 2.02 -7.30
C ALA A 113 11.92 2.36 -5.79
N ARG A 114 11.63 3.62 -5.45
CA ARG A 114 11.43 4.05 -4.06
C ARG A 114 10.25 3.38 -3.36
N ARG A 115 9.21 2.95 -4.09
CA ARG A 115 8.09 2.18 -3.50
C ARG A 115 8.56 0.80 -3.06
N TRP A 116 9.40 0.13 -3.85
CA TRP A 116 10.02 -1.15 -3.49
C TRP A 116 11.06 -1.02 -2.36
N GLU A 117 11.55 0.19 -2.11
CA GLU A 117 12.37 0.54 -0.94
C GLU A 117 11.55 0.88 0.31
N SER A 118 10.20 0.82 0.25
CA SER A 118 9.35 1.22 1.36
C SER A 118 9.41 0.22 2.52
N ALA A 119 9.64 0.77 3.71
CA ALA A 119 9.56 0.06 4.98
C ALA A 119 8.20 -0.58 5.26
N LEU A 120 7.13 -0.11 4.62
CA LEU A 120 5.78 -0.63 4.80
C LEU A 120 5.54 -1.97 4.10
N LEU A 121 6.38 -2.33 3.11
CA LEU A 121 6.26 -3.61 2.41
C LEU A 121 6.57 -4.82 3.30
N VAL A 122 7.24 -4.58 4.42
CA VAL A 122 7.73 -5.62 5.32
C VAL A 122 7.27 -5.37 6.76
N ASN A 123 6.85 -6.44 7.42
CA ASN A 123 6.42 -6.39 8.82
C ASN A 123 7.54 -6.89 9.73
N VAL A 124 7.94 -6.06 10.68
CA VAL A 124 9.00 -6.34 11.67
C VAL A 124 8.52 -6.02 13.10
N ASP A 125 7.23 -6.16 13.35
CA ASP A 125 6.66 -6.04 14.70
C ASP A 125 7.05 -7.23 15.58
N ASN A 126 6.86 -7.10 16.90
CA ASN A 126 7.25 -8.14 17.85
C ASN A 126 6.60 -9.49 17.56
N VAL A 127 5.33 -9.50 17.16
CA VAL A 127 4.57 -10.73 16.95
C VAL A 127 5.12 -11.46 15.73
N THR A 128 5.34 -10.73 14.64
CA THR A 128 5.95 -11.28 13.42
C THR A 128 7.37 -11.79 13.68
N LEU A 129 8.20 -11.03 14.41
CA LEU A 129 9.56 -11.44 14.77
C LEU A 129 9.57 -12.67 15.71
N GLN A 130 8.62 -12.78 16.64
CA GLN A 130 8.47 -13.96 17.49
C GLN A 130 8.07 -15.21 16.68
N ARG A 131 7.13 -15.07 15.73
CA ARG A 131 6.74 -16.17 14.83
C ARG A 131 7.91 -16.65 13.99
N LEU A 132 8.71 -15.72 13.45
CA LEU A 132 9.95 -16.02 12.74
C LEU A 132 10.93 -16.80 13.61
N MET A 133 11.25 -16.28 14.80
CA MET A 133 12.20 -16.91 15.72
C MET A 133 11.76 -18.29 16.21
N SER A 134 10.44 -18.51 16.32
CA SER A 134 9.86 -19.79 16.73
C SER A 134 9.88 -20.85 15.61
N ASN A 135 10.26 -20.47 14.38
CA ASN A 135 10.31 -21.36 13.23
C ASN A 135 11.76 -21.50 12.72
N ALA A 136 12.36 -22.65 12.99
CA ALA A 136 13.76 -22.93 12.64
C ALA A 136 14.02 -22.91 11.13
N ASP A 137 13.05 -23.31 10.31
CA ASP A 137 13.18 -23.28 8.84
C ASP A 137 13.10 -21.84 8.32
N ALA A 138 12.21 -21.01 8.88
CA ALA A 138 12.12 -19.59 8.52
C ALA A 138 13.39 -18.82 8.88
N MET A 139 14.00 -19.10 10.04
CA MET A 139 15.27 -18.49 10.41
C MET A 139 16.40 -18.94 9.49
N ARG A 140 16.44 -20.23 9.11
CA ARG A 140 17.42 -20.74 8.14
C ARG A 140 17.27 -20.07 6.78
N ALA A 141 16.03 -19.90 6.31
CA ALA A 141 15.69 -19.19 5.09
C ALA A 141 16.21 -17.75 5.12
N LEU A 142 15.89 -16.98 6.17
CA LEU A 142 16.37 -15.60 6.30
C LEU A 142 17.89 -15.50 6.35
N MET A 143 18.56 -16.40 7.07
CA MET A 143 20.02 -16.44 7.16
C MET A 143 20.70 -16.82 5.83
N SER A 144 19.98 -17.47 4.91
CA SER A 144 20.47 -17.78 3.56
C SER A 144 20.49 -16.56 2.63
N ILE A 145 19.73 -15.51 2.98
CA ILE A 145 19.72 -14.24 2.26
C ILE A 145 20.99 -13.47 2.60
N GLU A 146 21.61 -12.90 1.58
CA GLU A 146 22.82 -12.09 1.72
C GLU A 146 22.63 -10.94 2.72
N GLY A 147 23.54 -10.82 3.69
CA GLY A 147 23.53 -9.75 4.70
C GLY A 147 22.83 -10.09 6.02
N PHE A 148 22.16 -11.24 6.14
CA PHE A 148 21.54 -11.70 7.39
C PHE A 148 22.47 -12.52 8.28
N ARG A 149 23.62 -11.93 8.67
CA ARG A 149 24.49 -12.50 9.71
C ARG A 149 23.96 -12.11 11.09
N ASN A 150 23.89 -13.08 12.02
CA ASN A 150 23.48 -12.94 13.42
C ASN A 150 22.01 -12.56 13.69
N LEU A 151 21.09 -12.85 12.77
CA LEU A 151 19.68 -12.44 12.88
C LEU A 151 18.98 -12.94 14.15
N ASN A 152 19.25 -14.19 14.58
CA ASN A 152 18.67 -14.77 15.81
C ASN A 152 18.92 -13.86 17.03
N GLN A 153 20.18 -13.49 17.24
CA GLN A 153 20.59 -12.66 18.37
C GLN A 153 19.98 -11.25 18.31
N ASP A 154 19.86 -10.69 17.10
CA ASP A 154 19.24 -9.38 16.91
C ASP A 154 17.74 -9.42 17.25
N ILE A 155 17.02 -10.45 16.81
CA ILE A 155 15.60 -10.63 17.12
C ILE A 155 15.38 -10.85 18.62
N GLU A 156 16.17 -11.72 19.25
CA GLU A 156 16.12 -11.94 20.71
C GLU A 156 16.34 -10.64 21.47
N THR A 157 17.36 -9.86 21.07
CA THR A 157 17.64 -8.57 21.70
C THR A 157 16.45 -7.61 21.56
N ILE A 158 15.82 -7.56 20.37
CA ILE A 158 14.64 -6.72 20.15
C ILE A 158 13.49 -7.13 21.05
N ILE A 159 13.17 -8.44 21.10
CA ILE A 159 12.05 -8.96 21.89
C ILE A 159 12.30 -8.66 23.37
N ASN A 160 13.44 -9.11 23.91
CA ASN A 160 13.78 -8.98 25.33
C ASN A 160 13.79 -7.52 25.79
N LYS A 161 14.46 -6.62 25.05
CA LYS A 161 14.52 -5.19 25.41
C LYS A 161 13.16 -4.50 25.25
N SER A 162 12.41 -4.83 24.20
CA SER A 162 11.08 -4.23 24.02
C SER A 162 10.08 -4.65 25.11
N GLU A 163 10.15 -5.88 25.59
CA GLU A 163 9.32 -6.38 26.69
C GLU A 163 9.75 -5.79 28.03
N ALA A 164 11.07 -5.70 28.29
CA ALA A 164 11.61 -5.03 29.47
C ALA A 164 11.15 -3.57 29.56
N VAL A 165 11.32 -2.79 28.47
CA VAL A 165 10.86 -1.38 28.42
C VAL A 165 9.36 -1.28 28.65
N LYS A 166 8.55 -2.15 28.02
CA LYS A 166 7.08 -2.16 28.22
C LYS A 166 6.70 -2.49 29.66
N LYS A 167 7.37 -3.46 30.28
CA LYS A 167 7.14 -3.87 31.66
C LYS A 167 7.47 -2.73 32.63
N THR A 168 8.66 -2.14 32.53
CA THR A 168 9.09 -1.04 33.38
C THR A 168 8.16 0.17 33.27
N ARG A 169 7.68 0.49 32.07
CA ARG A 169 6.68 1.57 31.86
C ARG A 169 5.33 1.26 32.48
N ARG A 170 4.88 0.00 32.45
CA ARG A 170 3.60 -0.42 33.01
C ARG A 170 3.64 -0.47 34.54
N GLU A 171 4.76 -0.89 35.11
CA GLU A 171 4.94 -1.00 36.57
C GLU A 171 5.09 0.38 37.23
N LYS A 172 5.71 1.35 36.55
CA LYS A 172 5.95 2.71 37.09
C LYS A 172 4.91 3.75 36.65
N ASN A 173 3.68 3.31 36.38
CA ASN A 173 2.51 4.14 36.01
C ASN A 173 2.48 5.49 36.77
N ASP A 174 2.90 6.57 36.13
CA ASP A 174 2.98 7.95 36.66
C ASP A 174 3.91 8.22 37.86
N GLU A 175 4.71 7.25 38.32
CA GLU A 175 5.81 7.55 39.25
C GLU A 175 7.00 8.16 38.49
N GLU A 176 7.54 9.28 39.00
CA GLU A 176 8.66 9.98 38.36
C GLU A 176 9.90 9.08 38.28
N LEU A 177 10.05 8.37 37.16
CA LEU A 177 11.27 7.69 36.77
C LEU A 177 12.47 8.60 37.03
N THR A 178 13.48 8.07 37.71
CA THR A 178 14.68 8.84 37.98
C THR A 178 15.36 9.23 36.66
N PRO A 179 16.15 10.32 36.61
CA PRO A 179 16.87 10.70 35.39
C PRO A 179 17.78 9.60 34.83
N ALA A 180 18.34 8.75 35.69
CA ALA A 180 19.16 7.61 35.30
C ALA A 180 18.32 6.51 34.61
N GLU A 181 17.19 6.14 35.19
CA GLU A 181 16.29 5.12 34.61
C GLU A 181 15.64 5.60 33.31
N LYS A 182 15.28 6.90 33.22
CA LYS A 182 14.83 7.50 31.96
C LYS A 182 15.89 7.39 30.87
N ARG A 183 17.16 7.60 31.21
CA ARG A 183 18.28 7.49 30.27
C ARG A 183 18.49 6.06 29.82
N GLU A 184 18.49 5.10 30.74
CA GLU A 184 18.62 3.67 30.44
C GLU A 184 17.49 3.17 29.54
N LEU A 185 16.22 3.47 29.87
CA LEU A 185 15.07 3.15 29.02
C LEU A 185 15.19 3.76 27.62
N THR A 186 15.72 4.99 27.52
CA THR A 186 15.92 5.65 26.22
C THR A 186 17.02 4.98 25.40
N GLU A 187 18.10 4.55 26.05
CA GLU A 187 19.19 3.82 25.41
C GLU A 187 18.73 2.44 24.92
N GLU A 188 18.02 1.67 25.75
CA GLU A 188 17.41 0.40 25.37
C GLU A 188 16.41 0.55 24.21
N GLU A 189 15.57 1.59 24.25
CA GLU A 189 14.66 1.91 23.16
C GLU A 189 15.38 2.18 21.85
N LYS A 190 16.43 3.00 21.92
CA LYS A 190 17.22 3.35 20.74
C LYS A 190 17.88 2.10 20.15
N GLU A 191 18.34 1.19 21.01
CA GLU A 191 19.00 -0.04 20.58
C GLU A 191 18.04 -1.00 19.87
N TYR A 192 16.88 -1.34 20.47
CA TYR A 192 15.95 -2.25 19.80
C TYR A 192 15.36 -1.63 18.53
N LYS A 193 15.11 -0.31 18.50
CA LYS A 193 14.64 0.38 17.29
C LYS A 193 15.70 0.35 16.19
N SER A 194 16.97 0.56 16.54
CA SER A 194 18.10 0.47 15.60
C SER A 194 18.23 -0.92 15.00
N LYS A 195 18.22 -1.97 15.83
CA LYS A 195 18.27 -3.36 15.35
C LYS A 195 17.08 -3.71 14.47
N ARG A 196 15.86 -3.31 14.86
CA ARG A 196 14.66 -3.51 14.04
C ARG A 196 14.79 -2.85 12.67
N LYS A 197 15.30 -1.62 12.63
CA LYS A 197 15.54 -0.90 11.39
C LYS A 197 16.52 -1.64 10.49
N GLN A 198 17.59 -2.21 11.06
CA GLN A 198 18.54 -3.02 10.27
C GLN A 198 17.89 -4.27 9.68
N ILE A 199 17.05 -4.99 10.44
CA ILE A 199 16.30 -6.13 9.91
C ILE A 199 15.37 -5.69 8.78
N GLN A 200 14.66 -4.58 8.99
CA GLN A 200 13.76 -4.00 8.00
C GLN A 200 14.50 -3.63 6.70
N GLU A 201 15.62 -2.92 6.79
CA GLU A 201 16.45 -2.55 5.63
C GLU A 201 16.95 -3.77 4.85
N LYS A 202 17.29 -4.87 5.54
CA LYS A 202 17.70 -6.11 4.88
C LYS A 202 16.53 -6.81 4.16
N LEU A 203 15.33 -6.82 4.75
CA LEU A 203 14.12 -7.36 4.10
C LEU A 203 13.70 -6.49 2.90
N ILE A 204 13.83 -5.17 2.99
CA ILE A 204 13.59 -4.25 1.87
C ILE A 204 14.58 -4.55 0.73
N LYS A 205 15.87 -4.72 1.01
CA LYS A 205 16.87 -5.10 -0.01
C LYS A 205 16.56 -6.42 -0.70
N PHE A 206 15.84 -7.32 -0.05
CA PHE A 206 15.29 -8.51 -0.69
C PHE A 206 14.12 -8.12 -1.61
N ALA A 207 13.16 -7.33 -1.13
CA ALA A 207 12.00 -6.89 -1.91
C ALA A 207 12.39 -6.13 -3.19
N THR A 208 13.49 -5.36 -3.19
CA THR A 208 13.98 -4.67 -4.40
C THR A 208 14.48 -5.61 -5.50
N ARG A 209 14.67 -6.91 -5.22
CA ARG A 209 15.02 -7.93 -6.22
C ARG A 209 13.78 -8.44 -6.98
N ILE A 210 12.58 -8.19 -6.46
CA ILE A 210 11.32 -8.65 -7.08
C ILE A 210 11.04 -7.95 -8.42
N PRO A 211 11.18 -6.61 -8.56
CA PRO A 211 11.06 -5.95 -9.85
C PRO A 211 12.02 -6.49 -10.92
N LEU A 212 13.26 -6.86 -10.53
CA LEU A 212 14.22 -7.46 -11.45
C LEU A 212 13.74 -8.84 -11.94
N PHE A 213 13.16 -9.64 -11.05
CA PHE A 213 12.53 -10.90 -11.42
C PHE A 213 11.34 -10.67 -12.36
N MET A 214 10.48 -9.67 -12.07
CA MET A 214 9.33 -9.32 -12.91
C MET A 214 9.73 -8.92 -14.33
N TYR A 215 10.81 -8.16 -14.50
CA TYR A 215 11.33 -7.80 -15.83
C TYR A 215 11.86 -8.99 -16.64
N LEU A 216 12.19 -10.10 -15.98
CA LEU A 216 12.83 -11.26 -16.61
C LEU A 216 11.85 -12.39 -16.93
N THR A 217 10.67 -12.40 -16.31
CA THR A 217 9.62 -13.40 -16.55
C THR A 217 8.72 -12.97 -17.70
N ASP A 218 8.35 -13.90 -18.57
CA ASP A 218 7.36 -13.67 -19.63
C ASP A 218 5.91 -13.97 -19.17
N TYR A 219 5.72 -14.58 -17.99
CA TYR A 219 4.41 -15.00 -17.47
C TYR A 219 3.71 -13.88 -16.69
N ARG A 220 3.05 -12.98 -17.40
CA ARG A 220 2.44 -11.78 -16.82
C ARG A 220 1.01 -11.99 -16.33
N GLU A 221 0.30 -12.94 -16.93
CA GLU A 221 -1.08 -13.31 -16.68
C GLU A 221 -1.28 -14.05 -15.35
N ARG A 222 -0.18 -14.52 -14.75
CA ARG A 222 -0.18 -15.23 -13.48
C ARG A 222 0.27 -14.33 -12.34
N SER A 223 -0.31 -14.56 -11.16
CA SER A 223 0.14 -13.86 -9.95
C SER A 223 1.64 -14.12 -9.76
N LEU A 224 2.38 -13.14 -9.26
CA LEU A 224 3.81 -13.27 -9.02
C LEU A 224 4.10 -14.46 -8.12
N ARG A 225 3.23 -14.75 -7.16
CA ARG A 225 3.29 -15.95 -6.34
C ARG A 225 3.23 -17.23 -7.18
N ASP A 226 2.33 -17.33 -8.14
CA ASP A 226 2.24 -18.50 -9.04
C ASP A 226 3.45 -18.60 -9.96
N VAL A 227 3.93 -17.47 -10.49
CA VAL A 227 5.15 -17.43 -11.32
C VAL A 227 6.36 -17.94 -10.52
N ILE A 228 6.52 -17.46 -9.29
CA ILE A 228 7.61 -17.88 -8.38
C ILE A 228 7.49 -19.37 -8.04
N THR A 229 6.28 -19.84 -7.76
CA THR A 229 6.08 -21.19 -7.19
C THR A 229 6.00 -22.28 -8.24
N GLN A 230 5.49 -21.98 -9.44
CA GLN A 230 5.12 -23.00 -10.43
C GLN A 230 5.90 -22.86 -11.75
N LEU A 231 6.21 -21.64 -12.19
CA LEU A 231 6.70 -21.40 -13.56
C LEU A 231 8.21 -21.18 -13.61
N GLU A 232 8.73 -20.29 -12.77
CA GLU A 232 10.14 -19.88 -12.80
C GLU A 232 10.87 -19.97 -11.45
N PRO A 233 10.76 -21.09 -10.70
CA PRO A 233 11.37 -21.22 -9.39
C PRO A 233 12.91 -21.12 -9.43
N GLY A 234 13.52 -21.57 -10.54
CA GLY A 234 14.97 -21.49 -10.74
C GLY A 234 15.46 -20.06 -10.99
N LEU A 235 14.71 -19.26 -11.75
CA LEU A 235 15.03 -17.85 -11.95
C LEU A 235 14.86 -17.07 -10.66
N PHE A 236 13.77 -17.30 -9.93
CA PHE A 236 13.53 -16.66 -8.65
C PHE A 236 14.68 -16.91 -7.68
N ARG A 237 15.13 -18.16 -7.54
CA ARG A 237 16.27 -18.49 -6.68
C ARG A 237 17.57 -17.82 -7.12
N ARG A 238 17.83 -17.68 -8.43
CA ARG A 238 19.02 -16.97 -8.93
C ARG A 238 18.98 -15.48 -8.60
N VAL A 239 17.81 -14.86 -8.72
CA VAL A 239 17.63 -13.42 -8.49
C VAL A 239 17.60 -13.11 -6.99
N THR A 240 16.86 -13.87 -6.19
CA THR A 240 16.61 -13.55 -4.78
C THR A 240 17.49 -14.30 -3.80
N GLY A 241 18.01 -15.47 -4.18
CA GLY A 241 18.76 -16.37 -3.30
C GLY A 241 17.89 -17.33 -2.48
N LEU A 242 16.56 -17.15 -2.48
CA LEU A 242 15.63 -18.00 -1.73
C LEU A 242 15.07 -19.14 -2.58
N GLY A 243 14.86 -20.30 -1.96
CA GLY A 243 14.00 -21.33 -2.53
C GLY A 243 12.52 -20.93 -2.45
N VAL A 244 11.69 -21.58 -3.27
CA VAL A 244 10.22 -21.37 -3.27
C VAL A 244 9.61 -21.63 -1.89
N LYS A 245 9.92 -22.79 -1.30
CA LYS A 245 9.38 -23.20 0.01
C LYS A 245 9.74 -22.20 1.11
N ASP A 246 10.96 -21.69 1.06
CA ASP A 246 11.46 -20.70 2.02
C ASP A 246 10.72 -19.38 1.86
N PHE A 247 10.52 -18.92 0.63
CA PHE A 247 9.75 -17.71 0.35
C PHE A 247 8.30 -17.83 0.80
N GLU A 248 7.60 -18.91 0.44
CA GLU A 248 6.22 -19.16 0.87
C GLU A 248 6.10 -19.20 2.39
N LEU A 249 7.08 -19.79 3.08
CA LEU A 249 7.12 -19.81 4.54
C LEU A 249 7.20 -18.38 5.10
N LEU A 250 8.08 -17.52 4.57
CA LEU A 250 8.17 -16.12 5.02
C LEU A 250 6.88 -15.33 4.76
N VAL A 251 6.23 -15.56 3.63
CA VAL A 251 4.92 -14.96 3.31
C VAL A 251 3.87 -15.42 4.32
N SER A 252 3.80 -16.73 4.60
CA SER A 252 2.82 -17.29 5.55
C SER A 252 2.99 -16.78 6.97
N LEU A 253 4.21 -16.37 7.36
CA LEU A 253 4.51 -15.78 8.66
C LEU A 253 4.20 -14.28 8.73
N GLY A 254 3.73 -13.68 7.62
CA GLY A 254 3.33 -12.28 7.54
C GLY A 254 4.49 -11.31 7.40
N VAL A 255 5.67 -11.77 6.97
CA VAL A 255 6.86 -10.92 6.79
C VAL A 255 6.66 -9.88 5.71
N PHE A 256 5.90 -10.20 4.67
CA PHE A 256 5.58 -9.31 3.56
C PHE A 256 4.11 -8.91 3.62
N ASN A 257 3.84 -7.65 3.33
CA ASN A 257 2.48 -7.12 3.27
C ASN A 257 1.89 -7.35 1.88
N SER A 258 1.13 -8.43 1.70
CA SER A 258 0.52 -8.80 0.39
C SER A 258 -0.24 -7.66 -0.26
N ALA A 259 -1.04 -6.90 0.48
CA ALA A 259 -1.85 -5.81 -0.09
C ALA A 259 -0.98 -4.71 -0.70
N LEU A 260 0.08 -4.30 0.01
CA LEU A 260 1.03 -3.31 -0.50
C LEU A 260 1.91 -3.87 -1.63
N MET A 261 2.17 -5.17 -1.62
CA MET A 261 2.88 -5.85 -2.70
C MET A 261 2.02 -5.95 -3.97
N ASN A 262 0.71 -6.24 -3.85
CA ASN A 262 -0.24 -6.20 -4.96
C ASN A 262 -0.28 -4.80 -5.59
N ASP A 263 -0.38 -3.76 -4.76
CA ASP A 263 -0.31 -2.36 -5.23
C ASP A 263 1.03 -2.08 -5.94
N ALA A 264 2.16 -2.48 -5.37
CA ALA A 264 3.47 -2.26 -5.98
C ALA A 264 3.64 -2.97 -7.33
N VAL A 265 3.15 -4.22 -7.45
CA VAL A 265 3.17 -5.01 -8.69
C VAL A 265 2.28 -4.37 -9.75
N TYR A 266 1.05 -3.98 -9.38
CA TYR A 266 0.11 -3.32 -10.28
C TYR A 266 0.72 -2.05 -10.90
N LYS A 267 1.26 -1.17 -10.05
CA LYS A 267 1.86 0.10 -10.49
C LYS A 267 3.08 -0.10 -11.38
N PHE A 268 3.89 -1.11 -11.07
CA PHE A 268 5.04 -1.49 -11.89
C PHE A 268 4.60 -1.94 -13.29
N LYS A 269 3.63 -2.86 -13.37
CA LYS A 269 3.12 -3.42 -14.62
C LYS A 269 2.48 -2.35 -15.52
N ARG A 270 1.68 -1.45 -14.93
CA ARG A 270 1.10 -0.30 -15.65
C ARG A 270 2.18 0.64 -16.23
N TYR A 271 3.23 0.95 -15.46
CA TYR A 271 4.33 1.77 -15.96
C TYR A 271 5.10 1.10 -17.09
N GLU A 272 5.34 -0.21 -16.97
CA GLU A 272 5.98 -1.01 -18.02
C GLU A 272 5.14 -1.01 -19.30
N ASP A 273 3.82 -1.17 -19.23
CA ASP A 273 2.94 -1.13 -20.41
C ASP A 273 2.97 0.21 -21.11
N SER A 274 2.83 1.31 -20.38
CA SER A 274 2.92 2.65 -20.97
C SER A 274 4.28 2.86 -21.67
N SER A 275 5.35 2.28 -21.13
CA SER A 275 6.69 2.35 -21.72
C SER A 275 6.83 1.49 -22.97
N LEU A 276 6.26 0.28 -22.96
CA LEU A 276 6.30 -0.68 -24.07
C LEU A 276 5.38 -0.28 -25.24
N VAL A 277 4.18 0.24 -24.94
CA VAL A 277 3.26 0.79 -25.95
C VAL A 277 3.88 2.00 -26.64
N TYR A 278 4.58 2.87 -25.93
CA TYR A 278 5.28 4.01 -26.52
C TYR A 278 6.34 3.60 -27.56
N VAL A 279 6.99 2.45 -27.38
CA VAL A 279 7.95 1.90 -28.35
C VAL A 279 7.29 1.00 -29.42
N GLY A 280 5.95 0.96 -29.47
CA GLY A 280 5.18 0.22 -30.47
C GLY A 280 5.11 -1.28 -30.24
N VAL A 281 5.43 -1.75 -29.02
CA VAL A 281 5.44 -3.17 -28.66
C VAL A 281 4.39 -3.42 -27.60
N ASN A 282 3.23 -3.96 -27.96
CA ASN A 282 2.25 -4.42 -26.98
C ASN A 282 2.13 -5.95 -27.03
N LYS A 283 3.02 -6.64 -26.30
CA LYS A 283 3.08 -8.11 -26.28
C LYS A 283 1.94 -8.77 -25.48
N HIS A 284 1.35 -8.04 -24.54
CA HIS A 284 0.41 -8.56 -23.55
C HIS A 284 -0.97 -7.90 -23.67
N ALA A 285 -1.30 -7.41 -24.87
CA ALA A 285 -2.57 -6.74 -25.13
C ALA A 285 -3.74 -7.70 -24.89
N GLY A 286 -4.65 -7.32 -23.99
CA GLY A 286 -5.84 -8.12 -23.70
C GLY A 286 -5.56 -9.41 -22.91
N GLU A 287 -4.38 -9.54 -22.31
CA GLU A 287 -4.09 -10.62 -21.36
C GLU A 287 -4.50 -10.20 -19.94
N ASP A 288 -4.83 -11.19 -19.11
CA ASP A 288 -4.99 -10.99 -17.66
C ASP A 288 -3.68 -10.44 -17.07
N VAL A 289 -3.78 -9.78 -15.92
CA VAL A 289 -2.62 -9.21 -15.23
C VAL A 289 -2.51 -9.73 -13.81
N GLY A 290 -1.52 -10.58 -13.59
CA GLY A 290 -1.19 -11.06 -12.26
C GLY A 290 -0.58 -9.97 -11.38
N LEU A 291 -1.10 -9.83 -10.16
CA LEU A 291 -0.51 -9.00 -9.10
C LEU A 291 0.48 -9.83 -8.27
N TYR A 292 0.68 -9.49 -7.00
CA TYR A 292 1.56 -10.24 -6.11
C TYR A 292 0.98 -11.64 -5.82
N ASP A 293 -0.27 -11.71 -5.35
CA ASP A 293 -0.94 -12.98 -5.03
C ASP A 293 -2.37 -13.08 -5.59
N THR A 294 -2.80 -12.12 -6.42
CA THR A 294 -4.08 -12.14 -7.13
C THR A 294 -3.90 -11.94 -8.63
N VAL A 295 -4.96 -12.08 -9.41
CA VAL A 295 -4.99 -11.86 -10.86
C VAL A 295 -6.14 -10.92 -11.19
N LEU A 296 -5.89 -9.93 -12.04
CA LEU A 296 -6.89 -9.06 -12.63
C LEU A 296 -7.25 -9.58 -14.01
N SER A 297 -8.54 -9.63 -14.35
CA SER A 297 -8.93 -10.03 -15.70
C SER A 297 -8.48 -9.00 -16.74
N ALA A 298 -8.34 -9.42 -17.99
CA ALA A 298 -8.05 -8.52 -19.10
C ALA A 298 -9.07 -7.38 -19.20
N GLU A 299 -10.34 -7.62 -18.86
CA GLU A 299 -11.39 -6.58 -18.84
C GLU A 299 -11.21 -5.62 -17.66
N ASP A 300 -10.98 -6.14 -16.45
CA ASP A 300 -10.64 -5.31 -15.27
C ASP A 300 -9.33 -4.55 -15.48
N TYR A 301 -8.46 -5.01 -16.39
CA TYR A 301 -7.21 -4.36 -16.75
C TYR A 301 -7.34 -3.45 -17.98
N ALA A 302 -8.24 -3.72 -18.92
CA ALA A 302 -8.43 -2.95 -20.16
C ALA A 302 -9.49 -1.85 -20.02
N GLY A 303 -10.44 -2.00 -19.08
CA GLY A 303 -11.27 -0.89 -18.58
C GLY A 303 -10.44 0.29 -18.06
N THR A 304 -9.13 0.07 -17.90
CA THR A 304 -8.14 1.11 -17.64
C THR A 304 -7.45 1.75 -18.85
N PHE A 305 -7.83 1.41 -20.08
CA PHE A 305 -7.26 1.96 -21.32
C PHE A 305 -8.31 2.48 -22.31
N GLU A 306 -9.54 1.97 -22.30
CA GLU A 306 -10.58 2.38 -23.25
C GLU A 306 -11.51 3.46 -22.69
N ASN A 307 -11.12 4.73 -22.83
CA ASN A 307 -12.07 5.82 -23.04
C ASN A 307 -11.44 6.98 -23.82
N VAL A 308 -10.65 6.65 -24.86
CA VAL A 308 -10.30 7.58 -25.93
C VAL A 308 -11.09 7.22 -27.18
N GLY A 309 -12.31 7.74 -27.26
CA GLY A 309 -13.01 7.96 -28.52
C GLY A 309 -14.15 7.00 -28.86
N GLU A 310 -15.33 7.22 -28.29
CA GLU A 310 -16.55 7.13 -29.09
C GLU A 310 -16.81 8.53 -29.69
N MET A 311 -16.30 8.76 -30.90
CA MET A 311 -16.86 9.78 -31.78
C MET A 311 -18.12 9.18 -32.41
N GLY A 312 -19.27 9.49 -31.81
CA GLY A 312 -20.60 9.44 -32.43
C GLY A 312 -21.13 10.85 -32.64
#